data_AF-A0A225W1I5-F1
#
_entry.id   AF-A0A225W1I5-F1
#
_cell.length_a   1.000
_cell.length_b   1.000
_cell.length_c   1.000
_cell.angle_alpha   90.00
_cell.angle_beta   90.00
_cell.angle_gamma   90.00
#
_symmetry.space_group_name_H-M   'P 1'
#
loop_
_entity.id
_entity.type
_entity.pdbx_description
1 polymer ?
#
loop_
_entity_poly.entity_id
_entity_poly.type
_entity_poly.pdbx_seq_one_letter_code
_entity_poly.pdbx_strand_id
1 'polypeptide(L)'
;MTYSIDLRWRGIVLMYVYSIDTATVASVLGYSERSLNRCYQRFRRTGNVTKTEARTKTSRWPPDVCAFVQQYVKAHPCFYFEELRYELRTRFKALFVCQTLQYVALYGLT
;
A
#
# COMPACT_ATOMS: atom_id res chain seq x y z
N MET A 1 14.26 2.32 -3.84
CA MET A 1 15.04 2.72 -2.64
C MET A 1 14.35 3.85 -1.91
N THR A 2 14.29 3.79 -0.59
CA THR A 2 13.81 4.88 0.28
C THR A 2 15.00 5.53 0.96
N TYR A 3 15.32 6.77 0.58
CA TYR A 3 16.34 7.56 1.27
C TYR A 3 15.95 7.86 2.72
N SER A 4 16.93 8.10 3.60
CA SER A 4 16.68 8.50 4.99
C SER A 4 15.84 9.78 5.08
N ILE A 5 15.14 9.95 6.20
CA ILE A 5 14.29 11.12 6.42
C ILE A 5 15.10 12.42 6.45
N ASP A 6 16.30 12.38 7.05
CA ASP A 6 17.21 13.52 7.15
C ASP A 6 17.66 14.03 5.80
N LEU A 7 18.08 13.14 4.91
CA LEU A 7 18.54 13.54 3.58
C LEU A 7 17.40 14.17 2.76
N ARG A 8 16.16 13.71 2.94
CA ARG A 8 15.02 14.31 2.24
C ARG A 8 14.72 15.71 2.78
N TRP A 9 14.74 15.91 4.10
CA TRP A 9 14.56 17.24 4.70
C TRP A 9 15.69 18.20 4.30
N ARG A 10 16.95 17.75 4.29
CA ARG A 10 18.09 18.54 3.79
C ARG A 10 17.87 18.96 2.33
N GLY A 11 17.43 18.03 1.47
CA GLY A 11 17.07 18.35 0.08
C GLY A 11 15.97 19.40 -0.03
N ILE A 12 14.90 19.29 0.77
CA ILE A 12 13.82 20.29 0.80
C ILE A 12 14.33 21.66 1.25
N VAL A 13 15.16 21.72 2.30
CA VAL A 13 15.70 22.98 2.80
C VAL A 13 16.54 23.68 1.71
N LEU A 14 17.42 22.94 1.03
CA LEU A 14 18.24 23.47 -0.06
C LEU A 14 17.42 24.01 -1.24
N MET A 15 16.36 23.30 -1.62
CA MET A 15 15.48 23.76 -2.71
C MET A 15 14.55 24.90 -2.30
N TYR A 16 13.92 24.79 -1.13
CA TYR A 16 12.82 25.66 -0.73
C TYR A 16 13.27 26.93 -0.02
N VAL A 17 14.25 26.81 0.89
CA VAL A 17 14.76 27.94 1.68
C VAL A 17 15.87 28.66 0.93
N TYR A 18 16.81 27.89 0.35
CA TYR A 18 17.98 28.44 -0.32
C TYR A 18 17.78 28.62 -1.84
N SER A 19 16.63 28.21 -2.39
CA SER A 19 16.30 28.35 -3.82
C SER A 19 17.36 27.76 -4.77
N ILE A 20 18.03 26.69 -4.35
CA ILE A 20 19.06 26.00 -5.15
C ILE A 20 18.38 25.11 -6.19
N ASP A 21 18.96 25.04 -7.38
CA ASP A 21 18.43 24.21 -8.46
C ASP A 21 18.42 22.71 -8.12
N THR A 22 17.38 22.06 -8.61
CA THR A 22 17.08 20.64 -8.44
C THR A 22 18.24 19.74 -8.87
N ALA A 23 18.92 20.06 -9.97
CA ALA A 23 20.02 19.26 -10.50
C ALA A 23 21.25 19.34 -9.58
N THR A 24 21.54 20.53 -9.03
CA THR A 24 22.64 20.73 -8.09
C THR A 24 22.38 20.01 -6.77
N VAL A 25 21.17 20.10 -6.22
CA VAL A 25 20.84 19.38 -4.98
C VAL A 25 20.89 17.86 -5.21
N ALA A 26 20.43 17.39 -6.38
CA ALA A 26 20.49 15.99 -6.75
C ALA A 26 21.93 15.47 -6.83
N SER A 27 22.85 16.23 -7.45
CA SER A 27 24.26 15.84 -7.55
C SER A 27 24.97 15.84 -6.19
N VAL A 28 24.76 16.87 -5.36
CA VAL A 28 25.40 17.01 -4.04
C VAL A 28 24.92 15.93 -3.06
N LEU A 29 23.62 15.60 -3.05
CA LEU A 29 23.06 14.60 -2.13
C LEU A 29 23.08 13.17 -2.68
N GLY A 30 23.51 12.96 -3.94
CA GLY A 30 23.48 11.66 -4.61
C GLY A 30 22.07 11.14 -4.88
N TYR A 31 21.12 12.04 -5.11
CA TYR A 31 19.72 11.72 -5.35
C TYR A 31 19.42 11.63 -6.84
N SER A 32 18.45 10.81 -7.23
CA SER A 32 17.82 11.02 -8.53
C SER A 32 16.91 12.24 -8.47
N GLU A 33 17.01 13.12 -9.48
CA GLU A 33 16.14 14.29 -9.60
C GLU A 33 14.66 13.94 -9.50
N ARG A 34 14.25 12.81 -10.09
CA ARG A 34 12.87 12.31 -10.00
C ARG A 34 12.42 12.08 -8.56
N SER A 35 13.29 11.49 -7.72
CA SER A 35 12.97 11.22 -6.32
C SER A 35 12.89 12.50 -5.51
N LEU A 36 13.80 13.43 -5.79
CA LEU A 36 13.88 14.73 -5.15
C LEU A 36 12.66 15.58 -5.52
N ASN A 37 12.28 15.65 -6.79
CA ASN A 37 11.06 16.32 -7.26
C ASN A 37 9.80 15.73 -6.65
N ARG A 38 9.67 14.39 -6.60
CA ARG A 38 8.53 13.74 -5.94
C ARG A 38 8.45 14.10 -4.45
N CYS A 39 9.59 14.22 -3.78
CA CYS A 39 9.68 14.65 -2.39
C CYS A 39 9.24 16.11 -2.24
N TYR A 40 9.74 16.99 -3.10
CA TYR A 40 9.43 18.40 -3.12
C TYR A 40 7.94 18.68 -3.37
N GLN A 41 7.34 18.03 -4.37
CA GLN A 41 5.90 18.12 -4.63
C GLN A 41 5.06 17.65 -3.44
N ARG A 42 5.48 16.58 -2.76
CA ARG A 42 4.80 16.11 -1.54
C ARG A 42 4.89 17.15 -0.43
N PHE A 43 6.07 17.70 -0.18
CA PHE A 43 6.24 18.76 0.81
C PHE A 43 5.34 19.97 0.50
N ARG A 44 5.31 20.42 -0.77
CA ARG A 44 4.43 21.51 -1.22
C ARG A 44 2.94 21.22 -0.99
N ARG A 45 2.51 19.96 -1.09
CA ARG A 45 1.10 19.57 -0.93
C ARG A 45 0.68 19.31 0.51
N THR A 46 1.56 18.69 1.30
CA THR A 46 1.23 18.15 2.64
C THR A 46 2.00 18.79 3.79
N GLY A 47 2.98 19.65 3.50
CA GLY A 47 3.90 20.21 4.49
C GLY A 47 4.89 19.20 5.07
N ASN A 48 4.83 17.93 4.65
CA ASN A 48 5.65 16.86 5.19
C ASN A 48 6.34 16.06 4.07
N VAL A 49 7.49 15.50 4.43
CA VAL A 49 8.39 14.74 3.57
C VAL A 49 8.16 13.23 3.70
N THR A 50 7.49 12.81 4.78
CA THR A 50 7.08 11.42 5.01
C THR A 50 5.62 11.18 4.63
N LYS A 51 5.24 9.91 4.58
CA LYS A 51 3.83 9.52 4.62
C LYS A 51 3.45 9.52 6.10
N THR A 52 2.58 10.44 6.50
CA THR A 52 2.13 10.58 7.89
C THR A 52 1.42 9.32 8.39
N GLU A 53 0.83 8.53 7.49
CA GLU A 53 0.02 7.38 7.89
C GLU A 53 0.49 6.09 7.21
N ALA A 54 0.61 5.04 8.03
CA ALA A 54 0.49 3.69 7.53
C ALA A 54 -0.88 3.61 6.87
N ARG A 55 -0.91 3.45 5.53
CA ARG A 55 -2.15 3.25 4.78
C ARG A 55 -2.91 2.16 5.53
N THR A 56 -4.04 2.52 6.13
CA THR A 56 -4.96 1.55 6.75
C THR A 56 -5.24 0.54 5.66
N LYS A 57 -4.64 -0.64 5.79
CA LYS A 57 -4.83 -1.72 4.83
C LYS A 57 -6.24 -2.22 5.07
N THR A 58 -7.22 -1.53 4.51
CA THR A 58 -8.59 -2.02 4.47
C THR A 58 -8.53 -3.28 3.62
N SER A 59 -8.80 -4.42 4.26
CA SER A 59 -8.99 -5.66 3.53
C SER A 59 -10.09 -5.44 2.50
N ARG A 60 -9.95 -6.04 1.32
CA ARG A 60 -11.05 -6.13 0.36
C ARG A 60 -12.23 -6.92 0.96
N TRP A 61 -11.94 -7.77 1.93
CA TRP A 61 -12.93 -8.60 2.60
C TRP A 61 -13.62 -7.84 3.73
N PRO A 62 -14.93 -8.09 3.95
CA PRO A 62 -15.64 -7.57 5.11
C PRO A 62 -14.93 -7.94 6.41
N PRO A 63 -15.05 -7.11 7.46
CA PRO A 63 -14.41 -7.36 8.75
C PRO A 63 -14.81 -8.73 9.34
N ASP A 64 -16.05 -9.18 9.12
CA ASP A 64 -16.56 -10.46 9.61
C ASP A 64 -15.81 -11.66 9.01
N VAL A 65 -15.46 -11.58 7.72
CA VAL A 65 -14.66 -12.62 7.04
C VAL A 65 -13.25 -12.64 7.62
N CYS A 66 -12.64 -11.47 7.83
CA CYS A 66 -11.31 -11.37 8.43
C CYS A 66 -11.28 -11.92 9.86
N ALA A 67 -12.29 -11.63 10.67
CA ALA A 67 -12.43 -12.15 12.03
C ALA A 67 -12.57 -13.68 12.03
N PHE A 68 -13.41 -14.23 11.14
CA PHE A 68 -13.54 -15.68 10.98
C PHE A 68 -12.22 -16.36 10.61
N VAL A 69 -11.51 -15.84 9.60
CA VAL A 69 -10.22 -16.41 9.17
C VAL A 69 -9.20 -16.36 10.32
N GLN A 70 -9.13 -15.25 11.06
CA GLN A 70 -8.24 -15.14 12.22
C GLN A 70 -8.57 -16.17 13.30
N GLN A 71 -9.85 -16.42 13.57
CA GLN A 71 -10.27 -17.42 14.54
C GLN A 71 -9.99 -18.86 14.05
N TYR A 72 -10.26 -19.12 12.77
CA TYR A 72 -10.04 -20.43 12.15
C TYR A 72 -8.56 -20.83 12.16
N VAL A 73 -7.67 -19.92 11.77
CA VAL A 73 -6.21 -20.16 11.78
C VAL A 73 -5.69 -20.41 13.20
N LYS A 74 -6.28 -19.77 14.21
CA LYS A 74 -5.91 -20.01 15.63
C LYS A 74 -6.41 -21.37 16.13
N ALA A 75 -7.62 -21.77 15.74
CA ALA A 75 -8.20 -23.05 16.15
C ALA A 75 -7.56 -24.24 15.43
N HIS A 76 -7.11 -24.04 14.19
CA HIS A 76 -6.50 -25.06 13.34
C HIS A 76 -5.13 -24.58 12.88
N PRO A 77 -4.04 -24.87 13.62
CA PRO A 77 -2.68 -24.45 13.23
C PRO A 77 -2.14 -25.23 12.02
N CYS A 78 -2.66 -26.44 11.78
CA CYS A 78 -2.32 -27.29 10.65
C CYS A 78 -3.61 -27.59 9.86
N PHE A 79 -3.86 -26.81 8.81
CA PHE A 79 -5.00 -27.00 7.90
C PHE A 79 -4.54 -26.80 6.45
N TYR A 80 -5.25 -27.40 5.52
CA TYR A 80 -5.02 -27.17 4.10
C TYR A 80 -5.80 -25.95 3.62
N PHE A 81 -5.24 -25.20 2.67
CA PHE A 81 -5.89 -24.01 2.15
C PHE A 81 -7.28 -24.30 1.54
N GLU A 82 -7.48 -25.50 0.98
CA GLU A 82 -8.77 -25.93 0.43
C GLU A 82 -9.86 -26.10 1.50
N GLU A 83 -9.51 -26.51 2.72
CA GLU A 83 -10.45 -26.63 3.84
C GLU A 83 -10.96 -25.25 4.25
N LEU A 84 -10.06 -24.27 4.37
CA LEU A 84 -10.43 -22.89 4.64
C LEU A 84 -11.29 -22.29 3.52
N ARG A 85 -10.98 -22.59 2.25
CA ARG A 85 -11.80 -22.15 1.11
C ARG A 85 -13.19 -22.77 1.16
N TYR A 86 -13.31 -24.04 1.52
CA TYR A 86 -14.58 -24.73 1.67
C TYR A 86 -15.43 -24.10 2.78
N GLU A 87 -14.85 -23.85 3.95
CA GLU A 87 -15.53 -23.19 5.08
C GLU A 87 -15.97 -21.77 4.74
N LEU A 88 -15.10 -20.99 4.09
CA LEU A 88 -15.43 -19.64 3.62
C LEU A 88 -16.58 -19.64 2.62
N ARG A 89 -16.56 -20.56 1.64
CA ARG A 89 -17.66 -20.71 0.68
C ARG A 89 -18.94 -21.14 1.36
N THR A 90 -18.87 -22.02 2.35
CA THR A 90 -20.06 -22.54 3.05
C THR A 90 -20.74 -21.47 3.88
N ARG A 91 -19.95 -20.66 4.63
CA ARG A 91 -20.46 -19.64 5.55
C ARG A 91 -20.76 -18.29 4.88
N PHE A 92 -19.97 -17.90 3.87
CA PHE A 92 -20.06 -16.60 3.21
C PHE A 92 -20.48 -16.70 1.74
N LYS A 93 -21.40 -17.63 1.41
CA LYS A 93 -21.87 -17.90 0.02
C LYS A 93 -22.15 -16.63 -0.80
N ALA A 94 -22.85 -15.66 -0.20
CA ALA A 94 -23.24 -14.41 -0.87
C ALA A 94 -22.04 -13.54 -1.32
N LEU A 95 -20.92 -13.58 -0.59
CA LEU A 95 -19.71 -12.82 -0.92
C LEU A 95 -18.93 -13.41 -2.10
N PHE A 96 -19.07 -14.71 -2.34
CA PHE A 96 -18.42 -15.40 -3.45
C PHE A 96 -19.21 -15.34 -4.75
N VAL A 97 -20.54 -15.20 -4.71
CA VAL A 97 -21.39 -15.02 -5.90
C VAL A 97 -21.04 -13.71 -6.63
N CYS A 98 -20.79 -12.63 -5.88
CA CYS A 98 -20.42 -11.35 -6.49
C CYS A 98 -18.97 -11.33 -7.05
N GLN A 99 -18.05 -12.12 -6.48
CA GLN A 99 -16.68 -12.26 -7.03
C GLN A 99 -16.62 -13.21 -8.23
N THR A 100 -17.47 -14.25 -8.28
CA THR A 100 -17.55 -15.14 -9.46
C THR A 100 -18.15 -14.42 -10.65
N LEU A 101 -19.13 -13.53 -10.45
CA LEU A 101 -19.62 -12.66 -11.52
C LEU A 101 -18.54 -11.71 -12.04
N GLN A 102 -17.65 -11.18 -11.20
CA GLN A 102 -16.48 -10.41 -11.66
C GLN A 102 -15.46 -11.28 -12.42
N TYR A 103 -15.24 -12.52 -11.99
CA TYR A 103 -14.31 -13.44 -12.68
C TYR A 103 -14.88 -13.92 -14.02
N VAL A 104 -16.17 -14.21 -14.12
CA VAL A 104 -16.86 -14.59 -15.37
C VAL A 104 -16.98 -13.38 -16.31
N ALA A 105 -17.22 -12.17 -15.78
CA ALA A 105 -17.24 -10.95 -16.59
C ALA A 105 -15.84 -10.53 -17.08
N LEU A 106 -14.76 -10.86 -16.35
CA LEU A 106 -13.37 -10.54 -16.76
C LEU A 106 -12.73 -11.63 -17.62
N TYR A 107 -13.16 -12.89 -17.52
CA TYR A 107 -12.54 -14.02 -18.23
C TYR A 107 -13.44 -14.74 -19.23
N GLY A 108 -14.65 -14.22 -19.52
CA GLY A 108 -15.46 -14.55 -20.70
C GLY A 108 -15.30 -15.97 -21.22
N LEU A 109 -15.77 -16.96 -20.46
CA LEU A 109 -15.90 -18.33 -20.93
C LEU A 109 -17.38 -18.58 -21.21
N THR A 110 -17.75 -18.37 -22.48
CA THR A 110 -18.96 -18.92 -23.11
C THR A 110 -18.86 -20.43 -23.22
#